data_AF-A0A3F3HIH7-F1
#
_entry.id   AF-A0A3F3HIH7-F1
#
_cell.length_a   1.000
_cell.length_b   1.000
_cell.length_c   1.000
_cell.angle_alpha   90.00
_cell.angle_beta   90.00
_cell.angle_gamma   90.00
#
_symmetry.space_group_name_H-M   'P 1'
#
loop_
_entity.id
_entity.type
_entity.pdbx_description
1 polymer ?
#
loop_
_entity_poly.entity_id
_entity_poly.type
_entity_poly.pdbx_seq_one_letter_code
_entity_poly.pdbx_strand_id
1 'polypeptide(L)'
;MTVGEIELEIMNTIEPLWKKESNTLYGVRVVLPQFDNTLNLFFEWHRLGRATTSRAINSYPSEEVETVLAAVRLIKIEKGITVSINR
;
A
#
# COMPACT_ATOMS: atom_id res chain seq x y z
N MET A 1 -14.02 -7.45 5.19
CA MET A 1 -14.24 -5.99 5.38
C MET A 1 -14.78 -5.36 4.10
N THR A 2 -15.39 -4.17 4.17
CA THR A 2 -15.76 -3.36 3.00
C THR A 2 -14.54 -2.60 2.45
N VAL A 3 -14.64 -2.10 1.20
CA VAL A 3 -13.57 -1.32 0.57
C VAL A 3 -13.19 -0.08 1.40
N GLY A 4 -14.19 0.65 1.91
CA GLY A 4 -13.94 1.87 2.69
C GLY A 4 -13.31 1.60 4.05
N GLU A 5 -13.63 0.46 4.69
CA GLU A 5 -12.99 0.05 5.95
C GLU A 5 -11.51 -0.29 5.73
N ILE A 6 -11.19 -1.04 4.66
CA ILE A 6 -9.81 -1.38 4.31
C ILE A 6 -9.02 -0.13 3.93
N GLU A 7 -9.62 0.77 3.15
CA GLU A 7 -8.99 2.05 2.80
C GLU A 7 -8.63 2.86 4.05
N LEU A 8 -9.58 3.01 4.98
CA LEU A 8 -9.38 3.77 6.21
C LEU A 8 -8.26 3.17 7.06
N GLU A 9 -8.23 1.84 7.20
CA GLU A 9 -7.19 1.12 7.95
C GLU A 9 -5.79 1.33 7.34
N ILE A 10 -5.67 1.18 6.02
CA ILE A 10 -4.42 1.41 5.29
C ILE A 10 -3.96 2.85 5.48
N MET A 11 -4.87 3.83 5.34
CA MET A 11 -4.55 5.23 5.48
C MET A 11 -4.12 5.61 6.89
N ASN A 12 -4.79 5.10 7.93
CA ASN A 12 -4.40 5.33 9.33
C ASN A 12 -2.98 4.81 9.61
N THR A 13 -2.58 3.72 8.94
CA THR A 13 -1.24 3.15 9.08
C THR A 13 -0.19 3.93 8.29
N ILE A 14 -0.55 4.44 7.11
CA ILE A 14 0.33 5.21 6.22
C ILE A 14 0.55 6.63 6.71
N GLU A 15 -0.48 7.29 7.24
CA GLU A 15 -0.47 8.71 7.61
C GLU A 15 0.75 9.12 8.47
N PRO A 16 1.11 8.42 9.57
CA PRO A 16 2.28 8.78 10.35
C PRO A 16 3.62 8.58 9.62
N LEU A 17 3.65 7.75 8.57
CA LEU A 17 4.83 7.49 7.74
C LEU A 17 4.92 8.47 6.56
N TRP A 18 3.79 9.02 6.14
CA TRP A 18 3.68 9.86 4.95
C TRP A 18 4.04 11.32 5.25
N LYS A 19 5.34 11.56 5.42
CA LYS A 19 5.90 12.88 5.78
C LYS A 19 5.77 13.96 4.69
N LYS A 20 5.30 13.60 3.48
CA LYS A 20 5.11 14.50 2.32
C LYS A 20 6.34 15.38 2.03
N GLU A 21 7.52 14.80 2.13
CA GLU A 21 8.78 15.49 1.86
C GLU A 21 8.92 15.80 0.36
N SER A 22 9.55 16.93 0.03
CA SER A 22 9.83 17.27 -1.36
C SER A 22 10.78 16.26 -2.00
N ASN A 23 10.69 16.10 -3.33
CA ASN A 23 11.51 15.17 -4.12
C ASN A 23 11.49 13.72 -3.60
N THR A 24 10.39 13.33 -2.95
CA THR A 24 10.19 11.99 -2.40
C THR A 24 9.01 11.34 -3.08
N LEU A 25 9.23 10.14 -3.62
CA LEU A 25 8.17 9.30 -4.16
C LEU A 25 7.62 8.42 -3.04
N TYR A 26 6.30 8.30 -3.00
CA TYR A 26 5.56 7.45 -2.06
C TYR A 26 4.75 6.43 -2.85
N GLY A 27 4.67 5.21 -2.32
CA GLY A 27 3.95 4.13 -2.96
C GLY A 27 3.42 3.10 -1.98
N VAL A 28 2.34 2.43 -2.38
CA VAL A 28 1.87 1.19 -1.76
C VAL A 28 2.25 0.05 -2.68
N ARG A 29 3.01 -0.91 -2.15
CA ARG A 29 3.35 -2.14 -2.85
C ARG A 29 2.50 -3.28 -2.30
N VAL A 30 1.72 -3.88 -3.18
CA VAL A 30 0.91 -5.07 -2.92
C VAL A 30 1.70 -6.29 -3.37
N VAL A 31 1.84 -7.28 -2.48
CA VAL A 31 2.52 -8.54 -2.77
C VAL A 31 1.54 -9.68 -2.55
N LEU A 32 1.31 -10.48 -3.60
CA LEU A 32 0.51 -11.69 -3.57
C LEU A 32 1.44 -12.89 -3.79
N PRO A 33 1.99 -13.52 -2.74
CA PRO A 33 2.90 -14.63 -2.91
C PRO A 33 2.16 -15.87 -3.44
N GLN A 34 2.75 -16.57 -4.41
CA GLN A 34 2.12 -17.73 -5.07
C GLN A 34 1.73 -18.88 -4.12
N PHE A 35 2.45 -19.04 -3.00
CA PHE A 35 2.28 -20.15 -2.06
C PHE A 35 1.82 -19.70 -0.67
N ASP A 36 1.49 -18.42 -0.51
CA ASP A 36 0.97 -17.86 0.73
C ASP A 36 -0.50 -17.51 0.53
N ASN A 37 -1.35 -17.83 1.50
CA ASN A 37 -2.78 -17.52 1.45
C ASN A 37 -3.06 -16.09 1.94
N THR A 38 -2.06 -15.21 1.87
CA THR A 38 -2.14 -13.84 2.35
C THR A 38 -1.65 -12.85 1.31
N LEU A 39 -2.25 -11.67 1.30
CA LEU A 39 -1.82 -10.51 0.56
C LEU A 39 -1.10 -9.58 1.54
N ASN A 40 0.14 -9.23 1.23
CA ASN A 40 0.96 -8.37 2.06
C ASN A 40 1.05 -6.97 1.45
N LEU A 41 0.86 -5.94 2.28
CA LEU A 41 0.99 -4.53 1.90
C LEU A 41 2.23 -3.91 2.52
N PHE A 42 2.96 -3.17 1.68
CA PHE A 42 4.11 -2.39 2.09
C PHE A 42 3.89 -0.93 1.72
N PHE A 43 4.25 -0.01 2.61
CA PHE A 43 4.41 1.39 2.29
C PHE A 43 5.88 1.66 1.96
N GLU A 44 6.11 2.21 0.77
CA GLU A 44 7.42 2.45 0.22
C GLU A 44 7.63 3.94 0.00
N TRP A 45 8.84 4.42 0.32
CA TRP A 45 9.23 5.78 -0.01
C TRP A 45 10.72 5.90 -0.27
N HIS A 46 11.08 6.85 -1.13
CA HIS A 46 12.47 7.24 -1.36
C HIS A 46 12.57 8.65 -1.91
N ARG A 47 13.66 9.32 -1.52
CA ARG A 47 14.10 10.51 -2.23
C ARG A 47 14.65 10.10 -3.60
N LEU A 48 14.40 10.91 -4.62
CA LEU A 48 14.94 10.66 -5.97
C LEU A 48 16.46 10.46 -5.91
N GLY A 49 16.95 9.40 -6.55
CA GLY A 49 18.38 9.02 -6.54
C GLY A 49 18.85 8.35 -5.25
N ARG A 50 17.95 7.93 -4.35
CA ARG A 50 18.26 7.20 -3.11
C ARG A 50 17.55 5.85 -3.07
N ALA A 51 18.04 4.98 -2.18
CA ALA A 51 17.46 3.67 -1.96
C ALA A 51 16.03 3.75 -1.39
N THR A 52 15.21 2.77 -1.77
CA THR A 52 13.83 2.61 -1.29
C THR A 52 13.79 2.10 0.13
N THR A 53 13.08 2.83 0.99
CA THR A 53 12.61 2.29 2.26
C THR A 53 11.30 1.59 2.02
N SER A 54 11.19 0.32 2.43
CA SER A 54 9.97 -0.49 2.31
C SER A 54 9.60 -1.00 3.69
N ARG A 55 8.37 -0.69 4.15
CA ARG A 55 7.87 -1.09 5.46
C ARG A 55 6.56 -1.84 5.28
N ALA A 56 6.48 -3.06 5.82
CA ALA A 56 5.22 -3.78 5.92
C ALA A 56 4.23 -2.97 6.76
N ILE A 57 3.02 -2.77 6.25
CA ILE A 57 1.97 -2.01 6.92
C ILE A 57 0.76 -2.87 7.28
N ASN A 58 0.42 -3.88 6.46
CA ASN A 58 -0.66 -4.80 6.80
C ASN A 58 -0.56 -6.12 6.01
N SER A 59 -1.34 -7.11 6.43
CA SER A 59 -1.55 -8.36 5.73
C SER A 59 -3.02 -8.74 5.77
N TYR A 60 -3.57 -9.15 4.64
CA TYR A 60 -4.97 -9.54 4.48
C TYR A 60 -5.09 -10.99 4.04
N PRO A 61 -6.15 -11.71 4.42
CA PRO A 61 -6.42 -13.06 3.92
C PRO A 61 -6.72 -13.03 2.42
N SER A 62 -6.47 -14.14 1.73
CA SER A 62 -6.69 -14.29 0.29
C SER A 62 -8.13 -14.00 -0.16
N GLU A 63 -9.10 -14.22 0.73
CA GLU A 63 -10.53 -13.94 0.51
C GLU A 63 -10.81 -12.45 0.28
N GLU A 64 -9.96 -11.56 0.80
CA GLU A 64 -10.14 -10.11 0.73
C GLU A 64 -9.34 -9.45 -0.40
N VAL A 65 -8.62 -10.23 -1.22
CA VAL A 65 -7.71 -9.71 -2.27
C VAL A 65 -8.38 -8.68 -3.17
N GLU A 66 -9.56 -8.97 -3.72
CA GLU A 66 -10.25 -8.05 -4.63
C GLU A 66 -10.69 -6.76 -3.92
N THR A 67 -11.13 -6.85 -2.67
CA THR A 67 -11.50 -5.69 -1.84
C THR A 67 -10.28 -4.82 -1.55
N VAL A 68 -9.15 -5.44 -1.18
CA VAL A 68 -7.90 -4.73 -0.93
C VAL A 68 -7.38 -4.06 -2.20
N LEU A 69 -7.43 -4.76 -3.35
CA LEU A 69 -7.03 -4.21 -4.64
C LEU A 69 -7.91 -3.02 -5.05
N ALA A 70 -9.20 -3.05 -4.75
CA ALA A 70 -10.09 -1.91 -4.94
C ALA A 70 -9.70 -0.74 -4.03
N ALA A 71 -9.46 -0.99 -2.74
CA ALA A 71 -9.08 0.03 -1.77
C ALA A 71 -7.77 0.75 -2.15
N VAL A 72 -6.71 0.01 -2.50
CA VAL A 72 -5.43 0.65 -2.91
C VAL A 72 -5.57 1.45 -4.21
N ARG A 73 -6.45 1.05 -5.13
CA ARG A 73 -6.74 1.84 -6.34
C ARG A 73 -7.45 3.15 -6.01
N LEU A 74 -8.36 3.15 -5.04
CA LEU A 74 -8.99 4.38 -4.55
C LEU A 74 -7.94 5.31 -3.92
N ILE A 75 -7.07 4.78 -3.05
CA ILE A 75 -5.98 5.55 -2.44
C ILE A 75 -5.08 6.18 -3.50
N LYS A 76 -4.75 5.46 -4.58
CA LYS A 76 -3.98 6.01 -5.70
C LYS A 76 -4.66 7.23 -6.32
N ILE A 77 -5.97 7.12 -6.60
CA ILE A 77 -6.75 8.19 -7.24
C ILE A 77 -6.87 9.39 -6.31
N GLU A 78 -7.22 9.16 -5.05
CA GLU A 78 -7.52 10.25 -4.11
C GLU A 78 -6.28 10.96 -3.57
N LYS A 79 -5.21 10.19 -3.31
CA LYS A 79 -4.04 10.66 -2.56
C LYS A 79 -2.81 10.87 -3.45
N GLY A 80 -2.87 10.44 -4.71
CA GLY A 80 -1.74 10.53 -5.64
C GLY A 80 -0.56 9.62 -5.29
N ILE A 81 -0.77 8.64 -4.40
CA ILE A 81 0.24 7.66 -4.02
C ILE A 81 0.35 6.61 -5.13
N THR A 82 1.58 6.22 -5.49
CA THR A 82 1.77 5.18 -6.50
C THR A 82 1.35 3.79 -5.98
N VAL A 83 0.84 2.92 -6.84
CA VAL A 83 0.49 1.55 -6.46
C VAL A 83 1.17 0.56 -7.39
N SER A 84 1.92 -0.37 -6.83
CA SER A 84 2.53 -1.50 -7.53
C SER A 84 1.92 -2.80 -7.04
N ILE A 85 1.59 -3.71 -7.97
CA ILE A 85 1.02 -5.02 -7.66
C ILE A 85 1.97 -6.07 -8.18
N ASN A 86 2.53 -6.85 -7.26
CA ASN A 86 3.44 -7.95 -7.54
C ASN A 86 2.73 -9.26 -7.23
N ARG A 87 2.69 -10.15 -8.22
CA ARG A 87 2.10 -11.49 -8.15
C ARG A 87 3.20 -12.54 -8.24
#